data_AF-A0A3M1D6K8-F1
#
_entry.id   AF-A0A3M1D6K8-F1
#
_cell.length_a   1.000
_cell.length_b   1.000
_cell.length_c   1.000
_cell.angle_alpha   90.00
_cell.angle_beta   90.00
_cell.angle_gamma   90.00
#
_symmetry.space_group_name_H-M   'P 1'
#
loop_
_entity.id
_entity.type
_entity.pdbx_description
1 polymer ?
#
loop_
_entity_poly.entity_id
_entity_poly.type
_entity_poly.pdbx_seq_one_letter_code
_entity_poly.pdbx_strand_id
1 'polypeptide(L)'
;MKREHFLILLFLLVCGAFFYLFYSIIAPFFVPIAWATVFGILFYPLYERVRGWVKSRGLASLIVCVLIVVLIIGPLGYLFFALVGEARDAVVKVNELYQTGKLQELL
;
A
#
# COMPACT_ATOMS: atom_id res chain seq x y z
N MET A 1 5.03 46.21 21.81
CA MET A 1 4.64 44.98 22.54
C MET A 1 5.81 44.52 23.40
N LYS A 2 5.58 44.23 24.68
CA LYS A 2 6.64 43.79 25.62
C LYS A 2 7.33 42.54 25.06
N ARG A 3 8.67 42.46 25.13
CA ARG A 3 9.50 41.38 24.54
C ARG A 3 9.02 39.97 24.91
N GLU A 4 8.35 39.84 26.05
CA GLU A 4 7.70 38.63 26.55
C GLU A 4 6.60 38.12 25.61
N HIS A 5 5.74 39.00 25.09
CA HIS A 5 4.69 38.59 24.14
C HIS A 5 5.27 38.13 22.80
N PHE A 6 6.39 38.71 22.38
CA PHE A 6 7.10 38.28 21.17
C PHE A 6 7.71 36.88 21.35
N LEU A 7 8.35 36.63 22.50
CA LEU A 7 8.89 35.30 22.84
C LEU A 7 7.79 34.24 22.97
N ILE A 8 6.64 34.58 23.59
CA ILE A 8 5.49 33.68 23.70
C ILE A 8 4.94 33.33 22.31
N LEU A 9 4.81 34.33 21.42
CA LEU A 9 4.30 34.12 20.07
C LEU A 9 5.26 33.29 19.21
N LEU A 10 6.57 33.53 19.34
CA LEU A 10 7.60 32.71 18.71
C LEU A 10 7.56 31.26 19.22
N PHE A 11 7.46 31.06 20.53
CA PHE A 11 7.35 29.75 21.14
C PHE A 11 6.11 29.00 20.66
N LEU A 12 4.95 29.67 20.62
CA LEU A 12 3.70 29.09 20.12
C LEU A 12 3.83 28.69 18.64
N LEU A 13 4.45 29.54 17.82
CA LEU A 13 4.66 29.26 16.40
C LEU A 13 5.55 28.03 16.21
N VAL A 14 6.67 27.97 16.94
CA VAL A 14 7.58 26.82 16.91
C VAL A 14 6.86 25.56 17.38
N CYS A 15 6.14 25.61 18.50
CA CYS A 15 5.38 24.49 19.04
C CYS A 15 4.31 24.01 18.04
N GLY A 16 3.55 24.94 17.44
CA GLY A 16 2.57 24.64 16.40
C GLY A 16 3.19 24.00 15.16
N ALA A 17 4.36 24.47 14.73
CA ALA A 17 5.10 23.87 13.63
C ALA A 17 5.54 22.43 13.95
N PHE A 18 6.02 22.17 15.18
CA PHE A 18 6.34 20.81 15.63
C PHE A 18 5.13 19.89 15.64
N PHE A 19 3.99 20.35 16.17
CA PHE A 19 2.75 19.57 16.16
C PHE A 19 2.27 19.28 14.74
N TYR A 20 2.36 20.27 13.84
CA TYR A 20 1.98 20.10 12.44
C TYR A 20 2.88 19.07 11.74
N LEU A 21 4.21 19.14 11.93
CA LEU A 21 5.15 18.16 11.38
C LEU A 21 4.88 16.76 11.93
N PHE A 22 4.64 16.65 13.24
CA PHE A 22 4.31 15.38 13.89
C PHE A 22 3.01 14.79 13.32
N TYR A 23 1.97 15.61 13.17
CA TYR A 23 0.73 15.21 12.54
C TYR A 23 0.94 14.78 11.08
N SER A 24 1.75 15.52 10.32
CA SER A 24 2.07 15.18 8.92
C SER A 24 2.76 13.82 8.80
N ILE A 25 3.58 13.44 9.78
CA ILE A 25 4.22 12.12 9.82
C ILE A 25 3.18 11.04 10.17
N ILE A 26 2.28 11.29 11.12
CA ILE A 26 1.29 10.29 11.59
C ILE A 26 0.10 10.14 10.62
N ALA A 27 -0.29 11.21 9.94
CA ALA A 27 -1.42 11.25 9.00
C ALA A 27 -1.46 10.05 8.03
N PRO A 28 -0.37 9.67 7.33
CA PRO A 28 -0.39 8.53 6.42
C PRO A 28 -0.59 7.17 7.10
N PHE A 29 -0.42 7.05 8.42
CA PHE A 29 -0.59 5.78 9.15
C PHE A 29 -2.05 5.46 9.48
N PHE A 30 -2.95 6.45 9.53
CA PHE A 30 -4.37 6.20 9.82
C PHE A 30 -5.03 5.31 8.76
N VAL A 31 -4.68 5.50 7.48
CA VAL A 31 -5.25 4.70 6.39
C VAL A 31 -4.86 3.21 6.52
N PRO A 32 -3.57 2.84 6.65
CA PRO A 32 -3.17 1.45 6.94
C PRO A 32 -3.81 0.86 8.20
N ILE A 33 -3.92 1.62 9.30
CA ILE A 33 -4.53 1.15 10.55
C ILE A 33 -6.03 0.87 10.37
N ALA A 34 -6.74 1.74 9.64
CA ALA A 34 -8.14 1.53 9.31
C ALA A 34 -8.32 0.25 8.49
N TRP A 35 -7.51 0.05 7.45
CA TRP A 35 -7.54 -1.16 6.64
C TRP A 35 -7.15 -2.42 7.43
N ALA A 36 -6.15 -2.34 8.31
CA ALA A 36 -5.79 -3.46 9.19
C ALA A 36 -6.96 -3.88 10.09
N THR A 37 -7.74 -2.90 10.58
CA THR A 37 -8.95 -3.17 11.37
C THR A 37 -10.02 -3.84 10.52
N VAL A 38 -10.28 -3.34 9.31
CA VAL A 38 -11.23 -3.93 8.35
C VAL A 38 -10.84 -5.38 8.05
N PHE A 39 -9.58 -5.64 7.69
CA PHE A 39 -9.12 -7.00 7.43
C PHE A 39 -9.17 -7.89 8.67
N GLY A 40 -8.82 -7.36 9.84
CA GLY A 40 -8.93 -8.09 11.11
C GLY A 40 -10.35 -8.59 11.37
N ILE A 41 -11.36 -7.76 11.10
CA ILE A 41 -12.78 -8.12 11.26
C ILE A 41 -13.21 -9.11 10.17
N LEU A 42 -12.87 -8.84 8.90
CA LEU A 42 -13.25 -9.69 7.76
C LEU A 42 -12.66 -11.11 7.87
N PHE A 43 -11.41 -11.22 8.32
CA PHE A 43 -10.69 -12.50 8.44
C PHE A 43 -10.69 -13.08 9.86
N TYR A 44 -11.43 -12.48 10.81
CA TYR A 44 -11.65 -13.06 12.13
C TYR A 44 -12.16 -14.51 12.10
N PRO A 45 -13.17 -14.88 11.29
CA PRO A 45 -13.63 -16.27 11.24
C PRO A 45 -12.58 -17.23 10.65
N LEU A 46 -11.61 -16.73 9.88
CA LEU A 46 -10.46 -17.52 9.44
C LEU A 46 -9.48 -17.73 10.59
N TYR A 47 -9.23 -16.70 11.40
CA TYR A 47 -8.41 -16.81 12.61
C TYR A 47 -8.96 -17.84 13.60
N GLU A 48 -10.27 -17.88 13.83
CA GLU A 48 -10.87 -18.90 14.70
C GLU A 48 -10.66 -20.32 14.17
N ARG A 49 -10.80 -20.54 12.85
CA ARG A 49 -10.52 -21.84 12.23
C ARG A 49 -9.06 -22.26 12.41
N VAL A 50 -8.11 -21.33 12.21
CA VAL A 50 -6.68 -21.59 12.42
C VAL A 50 -6.35 -21.89 13.87
N ARG A 51 -7.03 -21.23 14.83
CA ARG A 51 -6.86 -21.57 16.26
C ARG A 51 -7.33 -22.99 16.61
N GLY A 52 -8.23 -23.58 15.82
CA GLY A 52 -8.59 -25.00 15.96
C GLY A 52 -7.40 -25.93 15.72
N TRP A 53 -6.40 -25.50 14.94
CA TRP A 53 -5.20 -26.29 14.62
C TRP A 53 -3.96 -25.83 15.38
N VAL A 54 -3.89 -24.56 15.81
CA VAL A 54 -2.72 -23.97 16.45
C VAL A 54 -3.05 -23.44 17.85
N LYS A 55 -2.44 -24.03 18.88
CA LYS A 55 -2.62 -23.61 20.29
C LYS A 55 -2.07 -22.22 20.61
N SER A 56 -1.00 -21.79 19.94
CA SER A 56 -0.36 -20.48 20.20
C SER A 56 -1.10 -19.35 19.48
N ARG A 57 -1.52 -18.34 20.24
CA ARG A 57 -2.24 -17.16 19.72
C ARG A 57 -1.38 -16.38 18.71
N GLY A 58 -0.08 -16.25 18.98
CA GLY A 58 0.85 -15.50 18.12
C GLY A 58 1.16 -16.21 16.80
N LEU A 59 1.27 -17.55 16.82
CA LEU A 59 1.46 -18.33 15.59
C LEU A 59 0.18 -18.31 14.74
N ALA A 60 -1.00 -18.42 15.36
CA ALA A 60 -2.27 -18.33 14.64
C ALA A 60 -2.45 -16.96 13.94
N SER A 61 -2.11 -15.85 14.60
CA SER A 61 -2.17 -14.52 13.98
C SER A 61 -1.16 -14.36 12.85
N LEU A 62 0.06 -14.89 13.01
CA LEU A 62 1.08 -14.85 11.96
C LEU A 62 0.60 -15.58 10.70
N ILE A 63 0.05 -16.79 10.87
CA ILE A 63 -0.46 -17.60 9.76
C ILE A 63 -1.58 -16.85 9.01
N VAL A 64 -2.53 -16.26 9.74
CA VAL A 64 -3.62 -15.50 9.11
C VAL A 64 -3.09 -14.26 8.39
N CYS A 65 -2.15 -13.52 8.99
CA CYS A 65 -1.51 -12.38 8.33
C CYS A 65 -0.81 -12.78 7.03
N VAL A 66 -0.02 -13.86 7.05
CA VAL A 66 0.65 -14.37 5.84
C VAL A 66 -0.37 -14.80 4.79
N LEU A 67 -1.45 -15.46 5.21
CA LEU A 67 -2.51 -15.89 4.30
C LEU A 67 -3.21 -14.70 3.65
N ILE A 68 -3.53 -13.64 4.41
CA ILE A 68 -4.09 -12.39 3.87
C ILE A 68 -3.14 -11.77 2.84
N VAL A 69 -1.85 -11.71 3.15
CA VAL A 69 -0.82 -11.17 2.24
C VAL A 69 -0.78 -11.97 0.94
N VAL A 70 -0.75 -13.30 1.00
CA VAL A 70 -0.73 -14.15 -0.20
C VAL A 70 -2.03 -14.03 -0.99
N LEU A 71 -3.19 -13.95 -0.32
CA LEU A 71 -4.50 -13.85 -0.95
C LEU A 71 -4.66 -12.51 -1.69
N ILE A 72 -4.08 -11.42 -1.17
CA ILE A 72 -4.15 -10.10 -1.81
C ILE A 72 -3.06 -9.96 -2.88
N ILE A 73 -1.80 -10.21 -2.52
CA ILE A 73 -0.64 -9.97 -3.40
C ILE A 73 -0.54 -11.03 -4.49
N GLY A 74 -0.91 -12.29 -4.21
CA GLY A 74 -0.85 -13.40 -5.16
C GLY A 74 -1.59 -13.12 -6.48
N PRO A 75 -2.91 -12.85 -6.47
CA PRO A 75 -3.66 -12.61 -7.70
C PRO A 75 -3.25 -11.32 -8.40
N LEU A 76 -2.94 -10.26 -7.65
CA LEU A 76 -2.45 -9.00 -8.22
C LEU A 76 -1.09 -9.20 -8.91
N GLY A 77 -0.19 -9.93 -8.27
CA GLY A 77 1.11 -10.28 -8.82
C GLY A 77 0.97 -11.12 -10.09
N TYR A 78 0.13 -12.15 -10.06
CA TYR A 78 -0.15 -12.98 -11.24
C TYR A 78 -0.67 -12.13 -12.42
N LEU A 79 -1.68 -11.29 -12.18
CA LEU A 79 -2.24 -10.41 -13.19
C LEU A 79 -1.18 -9.44 -13.73
N PHE A 80 -0.37 -8.86 -12.85
CA PHE A 80 0.71 -7.96 -13.23
C PHE A 80 1.74 -8.66 -14.13
N PHE A 81 2.15 -9.89 -13.79
CA PHE A 81 3.08 -10.65 -14.63
C PHE A 81 2.49 -11.00 -16.00
N ALA A 82 1.21 -11.39 -16.05
CA ALA A 82 0.52 -11.63 -17.31
C ALA A 82 0.46 -10.37 -18.19
N LEU A 83 0.08 -9.23 -17.60
CA LEU A 83 0.04 -7.94 -18.28
C LEU A 83 1.42 -7.50 -18.81
N VAL A 84 2.48 -7.71 -18.02
CA VAL A 84 3.86 -7.41 -18.46
C VAL A 84 4.25 -8.29 -19.65
N GLY A 85 3.82 -9.56 -19.69
CA GLY A 85 4.01 -10.44 -20.84
C GLY A 85 3.34 -9.89 -22.09
N GLU A 86 2.03 -9.62 -22.01
CA GLU A 86 1.27 -9.06 -23.14
C GLU A 86 1.84 -7.71 -23.61
N ALA A 87 2.26 -6.85 -22.68
CA ALA A 87 2.86 -5.56 -23.01
C ALA A 87 4.17 -5.72 -23.79
N ARG A 88 5.00 -6.72 -23.46
CA ARG A 88 6.23 -7.01 -24.21
C ARG A 88 5.92 -7.45 -25.63
N ASP A 89 4.97 -8.37 -25.79
CA ASP A 89 4.57 -8.89 -27.10
C ASP A 89 3.98 -7.79 -27.99
N ALA A 90 3.17 -6.89 -27.40
CA ALA A 90 2.65 -5.72 -28.09
C ALA A 90 3.77 -4.80 -28.59
N VAL A 91 4.80 -4.54 -27.78
CA VAL A 91 5.96 -3.72 -28.18
C VAL A 91 6.75 -4.38 -29.30
N VAL A 92 6.97 -5.70 -29.25
CA VAL A 92 7.67 -6.43 -30.32
C VAL A 92 6.92 -6.32 -31.64
N LYS A 93 5.59 -6.53 -31.61
CA LYS A 93 4.74 -6.44 -32.81
C LYS A 93 4.76 -5.05 -33.44
N VAL A 94 4.74 -3.98 -32.63
CA VAL A 94 4.87 -2.60 -33.12
C VAL A 94 6.26 -2.35 -33.73
N ASN A 95 7.33 -2.87 -33.11
CA ASN A 95 8.68 -2.73 -33.64
C ASN A 95 8.87 -3.46 -34.98
N GLU A 96 8.27 -4.65 -35.14
CA GLU A 96 8.28 -5.38 -36.42
C GLU A 96 7.50 -4.64 -37.52
N LEU A 97 6.33 -4.07 -37.20
CA LEU A 97 5.55 -3.25 -38.13
C LEU A 97 6.31 -1.98 -38.55
N TYR A 98 7.11 -1.40 -37.64
CA TYR A 98 7.95 -0.24 -37.92
C TYR A 98 9.10 -0.60 -38.87
N GLN A 99 9.76 -1.74 -38.66
CA GLN A 99 10.87 -2.18 -39.52
C GLN A 99 10.43 -2.66 -40.91
N THR A 100 9.22 -3.21 -41.03
CA THR A 100 8.68 -3.68 -42.30
C THR A 100 8.05 -2.57 -43.16
N GLY A 101 8.03 -1.32 -42.69
CA GLY A 101 7.42 -0.19 -43.40
C GLY A 101 5.89 -0.26 -43.52
N LYS A 102 5.26 -1.37 -43.12
CA LYS A 102 3.81 -1.60 -43.14
C LYS A 102 3.03 -0.63 -42.27
N LEU A 103 3.66 0.00 -41.28
CA LEU A 103 3.07 1.02 -40.44
C LEU A 103 2.65 2.28 -41.25
N GLN A 104 3.36 2.59 -42.35
CA GLN A 104 3.00 3.68 -43.26
C GLN A 104 1.91 3.30 -44.28
N GLU A 105 1.64 2.00 -44.45
CA GLU A 105 0.57 1.48 -45.31
C GLU A 105 -0.79 1.42 -44.58
N LEU A 106 -0.78 1.42 -43.25
CA LEU A 106 -1.97 1.34 -42.39
C LEU A 106 -2.47 2.69 -41.86
N LEU A 107 -1.69 3.77 -42.02
CA LEU A 107 -2.04 5.15 -41.69
C LEU A 107 -2.43 5.91 -42.95
#